data_AF-A0A7I4BV85-F1
#
_entry.id   AF-A0A7I4BV85-F1
#
_cell.length_a   1.000
_cell.length_b   1.000
_cell.length_c   1.000
_cell.angle_alpha   90.00
_cell.angle_beta   90.00
_cell.angle_gamma   90.00
#
_symmetry.space_group_name_H-M   'P 1'
#
loop_
_entity.id
_entity.type
_entity.pdbx_description
1 polymer ?
#
loop_
_entity_poly.entity_id
_entity_poly.type
_entity_poly.pdbx_seq_one_letter_code
_entity_poly.pdbx_strand_id
1 'polypeptide(L)'
;MGEPVENTRDTHVVVPPHIPAHQEAVNERDYGFLSKAVEEAYEGVRCGDGGPFGAVVVKDDQIIVRCHNMVLKNMDPTAHAEVTAVREACKKLERYDLSDCEIYASCEPCPMCFGAIHLSKMKCLNDFLHRDWYMEHKQRQH
;
A
#
# COMPACT_ATOMS: atom_id res chain seq x y z
N MET A 1 55.75 35.93 9.53
CA MET A 1 54.40 35.63 10.06
C MET A 1 53.43 35.69 8.89
N GLY A 2 52.75 34.58 8.62
CA GLY A 2 51.73 34.46 7.58
C GLY A 2 52.19 33.65 6.37
N GLU A 3 52.05 32.33 6.43
CA GLU A 3 52.02 31.47 5.24
C GLU A 3 50.62 30.84 5.08
N PRO A 4 50.22 30.51 3.84
CA PRO A 4 48.82 30.50 3.40
C PRO A 4 48.14 29.14 3.52
N VAL A 5 46.81 29.22 3.41
CA VAL A 5 45.81 28.18 3.63
C VAL A 5 45.89 27.07 2.57
N GLU A 6 46.12 25.83 3.01
CA GLU A 6 46.03 24.62 2.19
C GLU A 6 44.55 24.23 1.97
N ASN A 7 44.17 24.08 0.70
CA ASN A 7 42.94 23.43 0.26
C ASN A 7 43.34 22.29 -0.67
N THR A 8 43.34 21.07 -0.17
CA THR A 8 43.37 19.86 -0.98
C THR A 8 42.28 18.91 -0.50
N ARG A 9 41.29 18.75 -1.37
CA ARG A 9 40.21 17.78 -1.27
C ARG A 9 40.79 16.40 -1.56
N ASP A 10 40.75 15.50 -0.58
CA ASP A 10 40.70 14.05 -0.80
C ASP A 10 40.18 13.39 0.48
N THR A 11 38.86 13.33 0.61
CA THR A 11 38.23 12.35 1.49
C THR A 11 37.56 11.34 0.58
N HIS A 12 38.19 10.17 0.45
CA HIS A 12 37.55 9.00 -0.11
C HIS A 12 36.29 8.72 0.71
N VAL A 13 35.12 9.08 0.18
CA VAL A 13 33.85 8.63 0.72
C VAL A 13 33.79 7.13 0.44
N VAL A 14 34.07 6.34 1.47
CA VAL A 14 33.82 4.91 1.45
C VAL A 14 32.31 4.75 1.38
N VAL A 15 31.79 4.56 0.17
CA VAL A 15 30.40 4.20 -0.06
C VAL A 15 30.24 2.77 0.44
N PRO A 16 29.43 2.50 1.47
CA PRO A 16 29.22 1.14 1.94
C PRO A 16 28.68 0.28 0.78
N PRO A 17 29.11 -0.99 0.67
CA PRO A 17 28.71 -1.85 -0.42
C PRO A 17 27.20 -2.07 -0.36
N HIS A 18 26.53 -1.63 -1.42
CA HIS A 18 25.19 -1.98 -1.87
C HIS A 18 24.18 -2.35 -0.77
N ILE A 19 23.30 -1.40 -0.45
CA ILE A 19 21.95 -1.74 0.02
C ILE A 19 21.37 -2.67 -1.05
N PRO A 20 21.04 -3.94 -0.75
CA PRO A 20 20.42 -4.80 -1.74
C PRO A 20 19.09 -4.15 -2.12
N ALA A 21 18.92 -3.88 -3.42
CA ALA A 21 17.65 -3.41 -3.95
C ALA A 21 16.59 -4.43 -3.57
N HIS A 22 15.67 -4.06 -2.67
CA HIS A 22 14.46 -4.81 -2.38
C HIS A 22 13.54 -4.73 -3.60
N GLN A 23 13.89 -5.48 -4.65
CA GLN A 23 13.07 -5.66 -5.84
C GLN A 23 13.05 -7.16 -6.15
N GLU A 24 12.32 -7.91 -5.34
CA GLU A 24 11.71 -9.13 -5.86
C GLU A 24 10.60 -8.71 -6.84
N ALA A 25 10.72 -9.15 -8.09
CA ALA A 25 9.79 -8.79 -9.15
C ALA A 25 8.34 -9.12 -8.75
N VAL A 26 7.40 -8.23 -9.07
CA VAL A 26 5.96 -8.49 -8.86
C VAL A 26 5.60 -9.80 -9.55
N ASN A 27 5.17 -10.81 -8.78
CA ASN A 27 4.73 -12.08 -9.37
C ASN A 27 3.47 -11.83 -10.24
N GLU A 28 3.27 -12.69 -11.26
CA GLU A 28 2.20 -12.49 -12.26
C GLU A 28 0.80 -12.47 -11.62
N ARG A 29 0.59 -13.27 -10.57
CA ARG A 29 -0.65 -13.29 -9.77
C ARG A 29 -0.99 -11.91 -9.20
N ASP A 30 -0.05 -11.33 -8.46
CA ASP A 30 -0.26 -10.07 -7.77
C ASP A 30 -0.30 -8.90 -8.74
N TYR A 31 0.43 -8.99 -9.86
CA TYR A 31 0.28 -8.03 -10.95
C TYR A 31 -1.17 -8.01 -11.47
N GLY A 32 -1.80 -9.18 -11.58
CA GLY A 32 -3.23 -9.30 -11.92
C GLY A 32 -4.13 -8.56 -10.95
N PHE A 33 -3.94 -8.73 -9.63
CA PHE A 33 -4.75 -8.05 -8.62
C PHE A 33 -4.47 -6.55 -8.51
N LEU A 34 -3.20 -6.13 -8.62
CA LEU A 34 -2.83 -4.71 -8.68
C LEU A 34 -3.43 -4.01 -9.90
N SER A 35 -3.45 -4.68 -11.05
CA SER A 35 -4.13 -4.17 -12.26
C SER A 35 -5.63 -3.96 -12.01
N LYS A 36 -6.28 -4.83 -11.23
CA LYS A 36 -7.69 -4.62 -10.83
C LYS A 36 -7.88 -3.43 -9.90
N ALA A 37 -6.93 -3.16 -9.00
CA ALA A 37 -6.96 -1.96 -8.17
C ALA A 37 -6.82 -0.68 -9.04
N VAL A 38 -5.99 -0.71 -10.07
CA VAL A 38 -5.86 0.40 -11.03
C VAL A 38 -7.13 0.58 -11.86
N GLU A 39 -7.76 -0.51 -12.32
CA GLU A 39 -9.07 -0.43 -13.00
C GLU A 39 -10.12 0.29 -12.15
N GLU A 40 -10.19 -0.02 -10.85
CA GLU A 40 -11.08 0.67 -9.90
C GLU A 40 -10.75 2.16 -9.75
N ALA A 41 -9.46 2.51 -9.69
CA ALA A 41 -9.05 3.91 -9.61
C ALA A 41 -9.58 4.73 -10.80
N TYR A 42 -9.54 4.17 -12.01
CA TYR A 42 -10.12 4.79 -13.21
C TYR A 42 -11.65 4.86 -13.14
N GLU A 43 -12.31 3.82 -12.61
CA GLU A 43 -13.76 3.81 -12.42
C GLU A 43 -14.22 4.97 -11.52
N GLY A 44 -13.58 5.14 -10.37
CA GLY A 44 -13.97 6.16 -9.40
C GLY A 44 -13.88 7.58 -9.96
N VAL A 45 -12.86 7.86 -10.75
CA VAL A 45 -12.74 9.14 -11.47
C VAL A 45 -13.81 9.28 -12.54
N ARG A 46 -14.07 8.21 -13.32
CA ARG A 46 -15.06 8.23 -14.40
C ARG A 46 -16.48 8.47 -13.87
N CYS A 47 -16.81 7.92 -12.71
CA CYS A 47 -18.09 8.12 -12.04
C CYS A 47 -18.18 9.43 -11.25
N GLY A 48 -17.05 10.08 -10.97
CA GLY A 48 -17.00 11.26 -10.09
C GLY A 48 -17.16 10.93 -8.61
N ASP A 49 -16.91 9.68 -8.22
CA ASP A 49 -17.11 9.17 -6.85
C ASP A 49 -15.99 9.64 -5.89
N GLY A 50 -14.80 9.89 -6.42
CA GLY A 50 -13.62 10.31 -5.66
C GLY A 50 -12.34 10.43 -6.50
N GLY A 51 -11.19 10.55 -5.82
CA GLY A 51 -9.87 10.63 -6.46
C GLY A 51 -9.41 9.31 -7.12
N PRO A 52 -8.29 9.32 -7.87
CA PRO A 52 -7.79 8.19 -8.66
C PRO A 52 -7.14 7.10 -7.79
N PHE A 53 -7.91 6.50 -6.88
CA PHE A 53 -7.42 5.48 -5.96
C PHE A 53 -8.37 4.29 -5.95
N GLY A 54 -7.80 3.09 -6.00
CA GLY A 54 -8.51 1.82 -6.00
C GLY A 54 -7.86 0.81 -5.07
N ALA A 55 -8.69 -0.11 -4.57
CA ALA A 55 -8.28 -1.18 -3.69
C ALA A 55 -9.09 -2.46 -3.95
N VAL A 56 -8.43 -3.60 -3.78
CA VAL A 56 -9.02 -4.93 -3.97
C VAL A 56 -8.66 -5.80 -2.77
N VAL A 57 -9.64 -6.53 -2.24
CA VAL A 57 -9.41 -7.53 -1.19
C VAL A 57 -9.57 -8.91 -1.79
N VAL A 58 -8.57 -9.76 -1.56
CA VAL A 58 -8.47 -11.12 -2.07
C VAL A 58 -8.46 -12.11 -0.91
N LYS A 59 -9.15 -13.24 -1.09
CA LYS A 59 -9.11 -14.40 -0.20
C LYS A 59 -9.09 -15.66 -1.06
N ASP A 60 -8.17 -16.58 -0.80
CA ASP A 60 -8.03 -17.84 -1.55
C ASP A 60 -7.98 -17.62 -3.08
N ASP A 61 -7.13 -16.67 -3.53
CA ASP A 61 -6.96 -16.27 -4.95
C ASP A 61 -8.22 -15.70 -5.63
N GLN A 62 -9.24 -15.36 -4.85
CA GLN A 62 -10.49 -14.81 -5.34
C GLN A 62 -10.71 -13.40 -4.81
N ILE A 63 -11.12 -12.51 -5.70
CA ILE A 63 -11.49 -11.14 -5.33
C ILE A 63 -12.82 -11.18 -4.56
N ILE A 64 -12.78 -10.78 -3.30
CA ILE A 64 -13.96 -10.67 -2.44
C ILE A 64 -14.63 -9.32 -2.66
N VAL A 65 -13.86 -8.24 -2.69
CA VAL A 65 -14.37 -6.89 -2.98
C VAL A 65 -13.39 -6.10 -3.83
N ARG A 66 -13.96 -5.18 -4.62
CA ARG A 66 -13.26 -4.15 -5.39
C ARG A 66 -13.88 -2.82 -5.03
N CYS A 67 -13.07 -1.83 -4.69
CA CYS A 67 -13.53 -0.51 -4.32
C CYS A 67 -12.59 0.56 -4.87
N HIS A 68 -13.12 1.77 -5.01
CA HIS A 68 -12.35 2.97 -5.28
C HIS A 68 -12.63 4.03 -4.23
N ASN A 69 -11.96 5.18 -4.37
CA ASN A 69 -12.21 6.32 -3.51
C ASN A 69 -13.66 6.81 -3.66
N MET A 70 -14.38 6.89 -2.56
CA MET A 70 -15.80 7.28 -2.50
C MET A 70 -16.01 8.60 -1.74
N VAL A 71 -14.96 9.41 -1.53
CA VAL A 71 -15.01 10.61 -0.68
C VAL A 71 -16.08 11.59 -1.14
N LEU A 72 -16.18 11.82 -2.45
CA LEU A 72 -17.14 12.78 -3.02
C LEU A 72 -18.57 12.20 -2.98
N LYS A 73 -18.72 10.92 -3.34
CA LYS A 73 -20.03 10.26 -3.35
C LYS A 73 -20.66 10.11 -1.98
N ASN A 74 -19.85 9.77 -0.97
CA ASN A 74 -20.35 9.53 0.39
C ASN A 74 -20.29 10.78 1.26
N MET A 75 -19.73 11.89 0.77
CA MET A 75 -19.44 13.09 1.57
C MET A 75 -18.70 12.75 2.87
N ASP A 76 -17.77 11.79 2.78
CA ASP A 76 -17.04 11.22 3.92
C ASP A 76 -15.53 11.29 3.62
N PRO A 77 -14.76 12.14 4.33
CA PRO A 77 -13.32 12.28 4.10
C PRO A 77 -12.54 10.99 4.41
N THR A 78 -13.13 10.02 5.11
CA THR A 78 -12.49 8.73 5.42
C THR A 78 -12.78 7.65 4.39
N ALA A 79 -13.64 7.91 3.40
CA ALA A 79 -14.07 6.94 2.38
C ALA A 79 -13.01 6.74 1.27
N HIS A 80 -11.76 6.56 1.69
CA HIS A 80 -10.66 6.13 0.83
C HIS A 80 -10.90 4.70 0.33
N ALA A 81 -10.23 4.32 -0.76
CA ALA A 81 -10.45 3.04 -1.41
C ALA A 81 -10.19 1.86 -0.46
N GLU A 82 -9.10 1.92 0.31
CA GLU A 82 -8.64 0.89 1.23
C GLU A 82 -9.58 0.76 2.43
N VAL A 83 -9.99 1.88 3.03
CA VAL A 83 -10.95 1.89 4.14
C VAL A 83 -12.31 1.36 3.68
N THR A 84 -12.75 1.76 2.48
CA THR A 84 -13.99 1.26 1.88
C THR A 84 -13.88 -0.23 1.59
N ALA A 85 -12.76 -0.71 1.04
CA ALA A 85 -12.53 -2.12 0.77
C ALA A 85 -12.52 -2.97 2.05
N VAL A 86 -11.84 -2.52 3.11
CA VAL A 86 -11.90 -3.18 4.43
C VAL A 86 -13.35 -3.26 4.92
N ARG A 87 -14.09 -2.14 4.87
CA ARG A 87 -15.48 -2.06 5.33
C ARG A 87 -16.40 -3.01 4.56
N GLU A 88 -16.29 -3.03 3.23
CA GLU A 88 -17.10 -3.89 2.38
C GLU A 88 -16.70 -5.38 2.50
N ALA A 89 -15.40 -5.68 2.68
CA ALA A 89 -14.94 -7.04 2.98
C ALA A 89 -15.52 -7.55 4.30
N CYS A 90 -15.48 -6.72 5.37
CA CYS A 90 -16.05 -7.07 6.67
C CYS A 90 -17.56 -7.35 6.58
N LYS A 91 -18.31 -6.51 5.85
CA LYS A 91 -19.74 -6.73 5.62
C LYS A 91 -20.00 -8.03 4.85
N LYS A 92 -19.27 -8.26 3.76
CA LYS A 92 -19.46 -9.43 2.89
C LYS A 92 -19.11 -10.75 3.58
N LEU A 93 -18.14 -10.75 4.49
CA LEU A 93 -17.72 -11.91 5.26
C LEU A 93 -18.38 -12.00 6.65
N GLU A 94 -19.22 -11.03 7.00
CA GLU A 94 -19.91 -10.91 8.29
C GLU A 94 -18.98 -11.00 9.52
N ARG A 95 -17.75 -10.50 9.39
CA ARG A 95 -16.73 -10.50 10.45
C ARG A 95 -15.77 -9.33 10.27
N TYR A 96 -15.11 -8.91 11.35
CA TYR A 96 -14.10 -7.84 11.31
C TYR A 96 -12.66 -8.36 11.17
N ASP A 97 -12.44 -9.64 11.47
CA ASP A 97 -11.13 -10.28 11.36
C ASP A 97 -10.89 -10.73 9.92
N LEU A 98 -9.92 -10.10 9.26
CA LEU A 98 -9.54 -10.34 7.87
C LEU A 98 -8.13 -10.94 7.78
N SER A 99 -7.68 -11.68 8.80
CA SER A 99 -6.33 -12.25 8.85
C SER A 99 -5.99 -13.27 7.76
N ASP A 100 -7.00 -13.80 7.08
CA ASP A 100 -6.89 -14.71 5.93
C ASP A 100 -7.08 -13.98 4.59
N CYS A 101 -7.19 -12.64 4.59
CA CYS A 101 -7.38 -11.81 3.42
C CYS A 101 -6.13 -10.96 3.11
N GLU A 102 -5.91 -10.69 1.84
CA GLU A 102 -4.83 -9.86 1.29
C GLU A 102 -5.46 -8.60 0.68
N ILE A 103 -4.82 -7.44 0.83
CA ILE A 103 -5.29 -6.19 0.19
C ILE A 103 -4.26 -5.69 -0.82
N TYR A 104 -4.77 -5.22 -1.96
CA TYR A 104 -4.02 -4.63 -3.05
C TYR A 104 -4.48 -3.20 -3.25
N ALA A 105 -3.57 -2.24 -3.17
CA ALA A 105 -3.86 -0.83 -3.37
C ALA A 105 -3.19 -0.32 -4.65
N SER A 106 -3.85 0.59 -5.37
CA SER A 106 -3.30 1.20 -6.58
C SER A 106 -2.11 2.12 -6.30
N CYS A 107 -2.00 2.62 -5.06
CA CYS A 107 -0.89 3.43 -4.57
C CYS A 107 -0.59 3.08 -3.11
N GLU A 108 0.50 3.65 -2.59
CA GLU A 108 0.82 3.59 -1.16
C GLU A 108 -0.35 4.16 -0.32
N PRO A 109 -0.84 3.43 0.69
CA PRO A 109 -1.93 3.90 1.54
C PRO A 109 -1.50 5.06 2.44
N CYS A 110 -2.44 5.94 2.78
CA CYS A 110 -2.16 6.98 3.78
C CYS A 110 -2.14 6.39 5.22
N PRO A 111 -1.66 7.15 6.23
CA PRO A 111 -1.58 6.65 7.61
C PRO A 111 -2.91 6.13 8.18
N MET A 112 -4.04 6.74 7.80
CA MET A 112 -5.37 6.28 8.19
C MET A 112 -5.69 4.90 7.58
N CYS A 113 -5.45 4.73 6.29
CA CYS A 113 -5.67 3.47 5.58
C CYS A 113 -4.78 2.35 6.14
N PHE A 114 -3.51 2.64 6.40
CA PHE A 114 -2.60 1.72 7.08
C PHE A 114 -3.14 1.27 8.44
N GLY A 115 -3.65 2.21 9.25
CA GLY A 115 -4.28 1.89 10.52
C GLY A 115 -5.48 0.94 10.38
N ALA A 116 -6.37 1.20 9.42
CA ALA A 116 -7.53 0.34 9.15
C ALA A 116 -7.12 -1.08 8.71
N ILE A 117 -6.13 -1.19 7.81
CA ILE A 117 -5.59 -2.48 7.36
C ILE A 117 -4.96 -3.24 8.54
N HIS A 118 -4.18 -2.55 9.37
CA HIS A 118 -3.56 -3.16 10.54
C HIS A 118 -4.60 -3.67 11.56
N LEU A 119 -5.60 -2.84 11.89
CA LEU A 119 -6.65 -3.18 12.86
C LEU A 119 -7.58 -4.30 12.37
N SER A 120 -7.75 -4.45 11.06
CA SER A 120 -8.47 -5.59 10.45
C SER A 120 -7.61 -6.85 10.33
N LYS A 121 -6.34 -6.79 10.76
CA LYS A 121 -5.37 -7.90 10.80
C LYS A 121 -5.02 -8.51 9.45
N MET A 122 -5.27 -7.82 8.35
CA MET A 122 -5.00 -8.33 7.01
C MET A 122 -3.62 -8.98 6.89
N LYS A 123 -3.58 -10.08 6.14
CA LYS A 123 -2.39 -10.92 6.00
C LYS A 123 -1.21 -10.12 5.44
N CYS A 124 -1.47 -9.36 4.38
CA CYS A 124 -0.52 -8.45 3.77
C CYS A 124 -1.23 -7.31 3.04
N LEU A 125 -0.47 -6.23 2.85
CA LEU A 125 -0.78 -5.12 1.96
C LEU A 125 0.24 -5.16 0.82
N ASN A 126 -0.26 -5.13 -0.42
CA ASN A 126 0.56 -5.04 -1.61
C ASN A 126 0.21 -3.75 -2.37
N ASP A 127 1.22 -2.98 -2.73
CA ASP A 127 1.12 -1.89 -3.70
C ASP A 127 2.31 -1.98 -4.68
N PHE A 128 2.42 -1.05 -5.62
CA PHE A 128 3.51 -1.06 -6.60
C PHE A 128 4.88 -0.62 -6.02
N LEU A 129 4.91 -0.07 -4.81
CA LEU A 129 6.11 0.51 -4.18
C LEU A 129 6.66 -0.36 -3.04
N HIS A 130 5.81 -1.11 -2.33
CA HIS A 130 6.19 -1.88 -1.15
C HIS A 130 5.56 -3.28 -1.17
N ARG A 131 6.42 -4.30 -1.15
CA ARG A 131 6.14 -5.58 -0.49
C ARG A 131 6.95 -5.60 0.81
N ASP A 132 6.40 -6.19 1.86
CA ASP A 132 7.09 -6.58 3.10
C ASP A 132 7.27 -5.58 4.25
N TRP A 133 7.01 -4.27 4.09
CA TRP A 133 7.11 -3.36 5.27
C TRP A 133 6.18 -3.79 6.42
N TYR A 134 4.96 -4.21 6.09
CA TYR A 134 3.97 -4.67 7.06
C TYR A 134 4.45 -5.92 7.83
N MET A 135 5.15 -6.85 7.17
CA MET A 135 5.60 -8.10 7.80
C MET A 135 6.83 -7.87 8.70
N GLU A 136 7.79 -7.05 8.27
CA GLU A 136 8.99 -6.74 9.06
C GLU A 136 8.69 -6.01 10.37
N HIS A 137 7.58 -5.25 10.42
CA HIS A 137 7.19 -4.49 11.61
C HIS A 137 6.15 -5.21 12.49
N LYS A 138 5.39 -6.17 11.95
CA LYS A 138 4.45 -7.01 12.73
C LYS A 138 5.19 -7.92 13.72
N GLN A 139 6.42 -8.36 13.41
CA GLN A 139 7.23 -9.18 14.29
C GLN A 139 7.84 -8.44 15.49
N ARG A 140 7.75 -7.10 15.56
CA ARG A 140 8.32 -6.31 16.67
C ARG A 140 7.30 -5.90 17.74
N GLN A 141 6.05 -6.34 17.62
CA GLN A 141 4.98 -6.02 18.58
C GLN A 141 4.42 -7.25 19.31
N HIS A 142 5.19 -8.34 19.37
CA HIS A 142 4.92 -9.51 20.21
C HIS A 142 6.10 -9.78 21.14
#